data_AF-A0A6P0TJ80-F1
#
_entry.id   AF-A0A6P0TJ80-F1
#
_cell.length_a   1.000
_cell.length_b   1.000
_cell.length_c   1.000
_cell.angle_alpha   90.00
_cell.angle_beta   90.00
_cell.angle_gamma   90.00
#
_symmetry.space_group_name_H-M   'P 1'
#
loop_
_entity.id
_entity.type
_entity.pdbx_description
1 polymer ?
#
loop_
_entity_poly.entity_id
_entity_poly.type
_entity_poly.pdbx_seq_one_letter_code
_entity_poly.pdbx_strand_id
1 'polypeptide(L)'
;MPRSTMLSGHVAATHARVQASDSEYLIAAQATTYYNYSGQTQMVGLGRIQGKVRGLMQHNVLLLDERGLPLGLLDQQYWTREGAINWPSSQQESQKWFNGLAAVNQQAEGTPQRWVVTCEREGDIFDFFKAEREANVDLLIRVFQPRRVEVVTAGTVCPLPDAAAQLNDYGQYSVQIERQDGGKRRTVEVTLHLQAATVHIYPSKDLSPARHKTQALSLVIATEVACREVKTNEDCFDADRPLCWSLLTSLPIETVAEVQRILRFYALRWRIERLHFTLKSGALDVERLQFDDVHTLVNALTFYSVVAWRLLGLTYALRQDPEQSAQSLFDTDELTLLHQLSGQPVDSLRQATLALAQLVGFAPSKKQPLPGVKVLATALEPTFRTSNWHIEYFNEAIRLSNPLNRNLSQ
;
A
#
# COMPACT_ATOMS: atom_id res chain seq x y z
N MET A 1 -2.78 7.31 -25.05
CA MET A 1 -3.45 8.18 -24.05
C MET A 1 -2.44 8.64 -23.02
N PRO A 2 -2.59 9.83 -22.43
CA PRO A 2 -1.81 10.21 -21.25
C PRO A 2 -2.03 9.19 -20.13
N ARG A 3 -0.96 8.80 -19.43
CA ARG A 3 -1.02 7.80 -18.35
C ARG A 3 -1.98 8.20 -17.22
N SER A 4 -2.04 9.49 -16.91
CA SER A 4 -2.98 10.08 -15.95
C SER A 4 -4.45 9.86 -16.35
N THR A 5 -4.75 9.74 -17.64
CA THR A 5 -6.11 9.49 -18.14
C THR A 5 -6.59 8.06 -17.87
N MET A 6 -5.68 7.09 -17.78
CA MET A 6 -6.06 5.68 -17.62
C MET A 6 -6.45 5.34 -16.18
N LEU A 7 -5.83 6.02 -15.20
CA LEU A 7 -6.13 5.82 -13.78
C LEU A 7 -7.20 6.79 -13.25
N SER A 8 -7.52 7.88 -13.97
CA SER A 8 -8.40 8.95 -13.46
C SER A 8 -9.79 8.45 -13.05
N GLY A 9 -10.40 7.53 -13.81
CA GLY A 9 -11.68 6.93 -13.44
C GLY A 9 -11.59 6.11 -12.15
N HIS A 10 -10.51 5.36 -11.96
CA HIS A 10 -10.26 4.61 -10.73
C HIS A 10 -10.00 5.54 -9.53
N VAL A 11 -9.27 6.64 -9.73
CA VAL A 11 -9.05 7.66 -8.69
C VAL A 11 -10.37 8.31 -8.28
N ALA A 12 -11.22 8.69 -9.25
CA ALA A 12 -12.55 9.24 -8.96
C ALA A 12 -13.42 8.25 -8.17
N ALA A 13 -13.43 6.98 -8.56
CA ALA A 13 -14.13 5.93 -7.83
C ALA A 13 -13.52 5.69 -6.43
N THR A 14 -12.21 5.89 -6.27
CA THR A 14 -11.53 5.82 -4.97
C THR A 14 -11.99 6.95 -4.06
N HIS A 15 -12.09 8.17 -4.59
CA HIS A 15 -12.64 9.31 -3.84
C HIS A 15 -14.09 9.05 -3.40
N ALA A 16 -14.93 8.46 -4.25
CA ALA A 16 -16.29 8.07 -3.85
C ALA A 16 -16.29 7.05 -2.69
N ARG A 17 -15.40 6.06 -2.72
CA ARG A 17 -15.22 5.09 -1.62
C ARG A 17 -14.71 5.75 -0.34
N VAL A 18 -13.87 6.78 -0.44
CA VAL A 18 -13.44 7.59 0.71
C VAL A 18 -14.61 8.32 1.35
N GLN A 19 -15.45 8.99 0.55
CA GLN A 19 -16.62 9.72 1.04
C GLN A 19 -17.65 8.79 1.70
N ALA A 20 -17.76 7.56 1.22
CA ALA A 20 -18.62 6.53 1.80
C ALA A 20 -18.00 5.80 3.00
N SER A 21 -16.75 6.09 3.36
CA SER A 21 -16.06 5.41 4.46
C SER A 21 -16.29 6.13 5.79
N ASP A 22 -16.69 5.36 6.81
CA ASP A 22 -16.80 5.84 8.18
C ASP A 22 -15.45 5.89 8.93
N SER A 23 -14.34 5.58 8.25
CA SER A 23 -13.01 5.55 8.88
C SER A 23 -12.52 6.96 9.21
N GLU A 24 -12.04 7.17 10.44
CA GLU A 24 -11.40 8.43 10.82
C GLU A 24 -10.05 8.61 10.12
N TYR A 25 -9.31 7.51 9.92
CA TYR A 25 -8.00 7.50 9.29
C TYR A 25 -7.98 6.69 8.01
N LEU A 26 -7.23 7.19 7.04
CA LEU A 26 -6.92 6.53 5.79
C LEU A 26 -5.40 6.39 5.64
N ILE A 27 -4.91 5.22 5.24
CA ILE A 27 -3.48 4.94 5.16
C ILE A 27 -3.06 4.92 3.69
N ALA A 28 -2.25 5.89 3.28
CA ALA A 28 -1.68 5.99 1.95
C ALA A 28 -0.27 5.36 1.94
N ALA A 29 -0.19 4.07 1.64
CA ALA A 29 1.07 3.34 1.56
C ALA A 29 1.76 3.60 0.22
N GLN A 30 3.03 4.03 0.27
CA GLN A 30 3.88 4.24 -0.90
C GLN A 30 4.99 3.18 -0.98
N ALA A 31 5.23 2.63 -2.17
CA ALA A 31 6.33 1.69 -2.40
C ALA A 31 6.68 1.53 -3.89
N THR A 32 7.96 1.21 -4.15
CA THR A 32 8.46 0.89 -5.50
C THR A 32 8.55 -0.62 -5.71
N THR A 33 8.16 -1.08 -6.89
CA THR A 33 8.39 -2.43 -7.39
C THR A 33 9.14 -2.41 -8.72
N TYR A 34 9.86 -3.48 -9.00
CA TYR A 34 10.70 -3.66 -10.18
C TYR A 34 10.20 -4.86 -10.99
N TYR A 35 10.01 -4.72 -12.30
CA TYR A 35 9.56 -5.82 -13.15
C TYR A 35 10.70 -6.36 -14.01
N ASN A 36 11.06 -7.62 -13.82
CA ASN A 36 12.14 -8.25 -14.57
C ASN A 36 11.64 -8.79 -15.91
N TYR A 37 12.09 -8.17 -17.01
CA TYR A 37 11.79 -8.58 -18.38
C TYR A 37 13.05 -8.97 -19.15
N SER A 38 14.10 -9.43 -18.46
CA SER A 38 15.38 -9.79 -19.10
C SER A 38 15.26 -10.87 -20.18
N GLY A 39 14.22 -11.73 -20.09
CA GLY A 39 13.92 -12.75 -21.10
C GLY A 39 13.20 -12.22 -22.36
N GLN A 40 12.63 -11.02 -22.32
CA GLN A 40 11.90 -10.41 -23.44
C GLN A 40 12.88 -9.65 -24.34
N THR A 41 13.75 -10.38 -25.05
CA THR A 41 14.86 -9.79 -25.81
C THR A 41 14.43 -8.88 -26.97
N GLN A 42 13.22 -9.09 -27.50
CA GLN A 42 12.66 -8.28 -28.59
C GLN A 42 11.94 -7.01 -28.12
N MET A 43 11.64 -6.88 -26.82
CA MET A 43 10.91 -5.73 -26.30
C MET A 43 11.77 -4.46 -26.33
N VAL A 44 11.27 -3.42 -26.99
CA VAL A 44 11.95 -2.13 -27.14
C VAL A 44 11.68 -1.23 -25.93
N GLY A 45 12.70 -0.47 -25.52
CA GLY A 45 12.57 0.59 -24.51
C GLY A 45 12.74 0.15 -23.05
N LEU A 46 12.99 -1.14 -22.78
CA LEU A 46 13.37 -1.61 -21.45
C LEU A 46 14.69 -0.99 -20.98
N GLY A 47 14.73 -0.59 -19.71
CA GLY A 47 15.92 -0.05 -19.07
C GLY A 47 16.59 -1.03 -18.11
N ARG A 48 17.62 -0.56 -17.43
CA ARG A 48 18.39 -1.29 -16.43
C ARG A 48 17.72 -1.20 -15.05
N ILE A 49 17.55 -2.34 -14.38
CA ILE A 49 17.15 -2.37 -12.96
C ILE A 49 18.41 -2.41 -12.09
N GLN A 50 19.19 -3.48 -12.23
CA GLN A 50 20.44 -3.71 -11.49
C GLN A 50 21.34 -4.67 -12.28
N GLY A 51 22.64 -4.39 -12.35
CA GLY A 51 23.57 -5.27 -13.07
C GLY A 51 23.18 -5.43 -14.54
N LYS A 52 22.96 -6.67 -14.98
CA LYS A 52 22.47 -7.02 -16.34
C LYS A 52 20.94 -7.20 -16.41
N VAL A 53 20.23 -7.05 -15.30
CA VAL A 53 18.77 -7.22 -15.25
C VAL A 53 18.10 -6.04 -15.97
N ARG A 54 17.30 -6.35 -16.97
CA ARG A 54 16.52 -5.36 -17.75
C ARG A 54 15.05 -5.41 -17.39
N GLY A 55 14.40 -4.25 -17.39
CA GLY A 55 13.03 -4.13 -16.93
C GLY A 55 12.53 -2.70 -16.80
N LEU A 56 11.55 -2.55 -15.91
CA LEU A 56 10.81 -1.32 -15.66
C LEU A 56 10.59 -1.15 -14.16
N MET A 57 10.56 0.10 -13.70
CA MET A 57 10.22 0.46 -12.34
C MET A 57 8.81 1.05 -12.27
N GLN A 58 8.11 0.75 -11.18
CA GLN A 58 6.81 1.33 -10.86
C GLN A 58 6.78 1.76 -9.39
N HIS A 59 6.39 3.00 -9.12
CA HIS A 59 6.06 3.47 -7.79
C HIS A 59 4.54 3.62 -7.68
N ASN A 60 3.97 3.13 -6.58
CA ASN A 60 2.53 3.10 -6.36
C ASN A 60 2.18 3.82 -5.05
N VAL A 61 1.01 4.45 -5.05
CA VAL A 61 0.33 4.92 -3.83
C VAL A 61 -0.97 4.15 -3.67
N LEU A 62 -1.04 3.27 -2.67
CA LEU A 62 -2.20 2.46 -2.34
C LEU A 62 -2.90 3.04 -1.11
N LEU A 63 -4.17 3.41 -1.25
CA LEU A 63 -5.02 3.88 -0.15
C LEU A 63 -5.73 2.72 0.53
N LEU A 64 -5.76 2.75 1.86
CA LEU A 64 -6.39 1.76 2.72
C LEU A 64 -7.27 2.45 3.77
N ASP A 65 -8.30 1.76 4.24
CA ASP A 65 -8.98 2.12 5.49
C ASP A 65 -8.13 1.72 6.73
N GLU A 66 -8.55 2.14 7.92
CA GLU A 66 -7.86 1.84 9.18
C GLU A 66 -7.81 0.35 9.55
N ARG A 67 -8.67 -0.47 8.92
CA ARG A 67 -8.71 -1.93 9.06
C ARG A 67 -7.87 -2.63 7.98
N GLY A 68 -7.27 -1.88 7.06
CA GLY A 68 -6.43 -2.38 5.99
C GLY A 68 -7.18 -2.89 4.76
N LEU A 69 -8.43 -2.49 4.55
CA LEU A 69 -9.20 -2.70 3.33
C LEU A 69 -8.68 -1.75 2.23
N PRO A 70 -8.28 -2.25 1.05
CA PRO A 70 -7.86 -1.40 -0.05
C PRO A 70 -9.00 -0.54 -0.62
N LEU A 71 -8.87 0.78 -0.53
CA LEU A 71 -9.82 1.72 -1.11
C LEU A 71 -9.47 2.09 -2.56
N GLY A 72 -8.19 2.10 -2.92
CA GLY A 72 -7.81 2.38 -4.31
C GLY A 72 -6.36 2.74 -4.53
N LEU A 73 -6.03 3.03 -5.78
CA LEU A 73 -4.70 3.47 -6.20
C LEU A 73 -4.81 4.95 -6.55
N LEU A 74 -3.99 5.78 -5.91
CA LEU A 74 -4.04 7.23 -6.07
C LEU A 74 -3.07 7.73 -7.14
N ASP A 75 -1.91 7.10 -7.22
CA ASP A 75 -0.85 7.49 -8.14
C ASP A 75 0.01 6.28 -8.55
N GLN A 76 0.49 6.34 -9.79
CA GLN A 76 1.38 5.37 -10.39
C GLN A 76 2.42 6.04 -11.27
N GLN A 77 3.68 5.88 -10.91
CA GLN A 77 4.80 6.45 -11.64
C GLN A 77 5.64 5.34 -12.26
N TYR A 78 5.99 5.50 -13.54
CA TYR A 78 6.75 4.52 -14.31
C TYR A 78 7.99 5.16 -14.91
N TRP A 79 9.12 4.47 -14.81
CA TRP A 79 10.37 4.89 -15.44
C TRP A 79 11.32 3.73 -15.69
N THR A 80 12.30 3.99 -16.54
CA THR A 80 13.40 3.11 -16.93
C THR A 80 14.70 3.88 -16.78
N ARG A 81 15.76 3.25 -16.27
CA ARG A 81 17.12 3.80 -16.30
C ARG A 81 17.76 3.38 -17.61
N GLU A 82 18.33 4.30 -18.38
CA GLU A 82 18.96 3.99 -19.67
C GLU A 82 17.97 3.31 -20.66
N GLY A 83 16.68 3.69 -20.61
CA GLY A 83 15.61 3.11 -21.45
C GLY A 83 14.76 4.19 -22.14
N ALA A 84 13.54 3.84 -22.55
CA ALA A 84 12.66 4.77 -23.29
C ALA A 84 11.79 5.67 -22.39
N ILE A 85 11.54 5.29 -21.13
CA ILE A 85 10.73 6.08 -20.19
C ILE A 85 11.66 6.74 -19.18
N ASN A 86 12.26 7.85 -19.57
CA ASN A 86 13.25 8.52 -18.73
C ASN A 86 12.62 9.21 -17.52
N TRP A 87 13.28 9.07 -16.37
CA TRP A 87 13.07 10.00 -15.25
C TRP A 87 13.63 11.38 -15.65
N PRO A 88 12.98 12.50 -15.30
CA PRO A 88 13.50 13.83 -15.61
C PRO A 88 14.95 13.99 -15.12
N SER A 89 15.88 14.34 -16.00
CA SER A 89 17.32 14.41 -15.69
C SER A 89 17.67 15.49 -14.66
N SER A 90 16.81 16.50 -14.53
CA SER A 90 16.91 17.55 -13.50
C SER A 90 16.47 17.09 -12.11
N GLN A 91 15.90 15.88 -11.98
CA GLN A 91 15.34 15.36 -10.73
C GLN A 91 16.01 14.04 -10.33
N GLN A 92 16.13 13.83 -9.03
CA GLN A 92 16.52 12.53 -8.48
C GLN A 92 15.29 11.59 -8.45
N GLU A 93 15.50 10.28 -8.52
CA GLU A 93 14.41 9.30 -8.41
C GLU A 93 13.67 9.37 -7.06
N SER A 94 14.31 9.92 -6.02
CA SER A 94 13.68 10.21 -4.72
C SER A 94 12.48 11.17 -4.83
N GLN A 95 12.38 11.95 -5.91
CA GLN A 95 11.23 12.80 -6.19
C GLN A 95 9.91 12.01 -6.31
N LYS A 96 9.97 10.68 -6.55
CA LYS A 96 8.79 9.79 -6.58
C LYS A 96 7.94 9.87 -5.30
N TRP A 97 8.58 10.02 -4.13
CA TRP A 97 7.90 10.12 -2.83
C TRP A 97 7.11 11.42 -2.70
N PHE A 98 7.70 12.52 -3.18
CA PHE A 98 7.06 13.84 -3.18
C PHE A 98 5.90 13.90 -4.19
N ASN A 99 6.06 13.28 -5.36
CA ASN A 99 4.97 13.14 -6.33
C ASN A 99 3.80 12.33 -5.74
N GLY A 100 4.11 11.23 -5.02
CA GLY A 100 3.10 10.45 -4.32
C GLY A 100 2.41 11.23 -3.21
N LEU A 101 3.14 12.05 -2.45
CA LEU A 101 2.56 12.96 -1.45
C LEU A 101 1.66 14.01 -2.09
N ALA A 102 2.07 14.60 -3.21
CA ALA A 102 1.25 15.57 -3.94
C ALA A 102 -0.09 14.97 -4.41
N ALA A 103 -0.07 13.71 -4.88
CA ALA A 103 -1.28 12.99 -5.22
C ALA A 103 -2.18 12.74 -3.99
N VAL A 104 -1.60 12.45 -2.82
CA VAL A 104 -2.36 12.33 -1.57
C VAL A 104 -2.98 13.68 -1.17
N ASN A 105 -2.20 14.77 -1.16
CA ASN A 105 -2.70 16.10 -0.83
C ASN A 105 -3.92 16.47 -1.70
N GLN A 106 -3.83 16.25 -3.01
CA GLN A 106 -4.93 16.52 -3.93
C GLN A 106 -6.21 15.76 -3.58
N GLN A 107 -6.11 14.53 -3.06
CA GLN A 107 -7.28 13.73 -2.68
C GLN A 107 -7.76 13.99 -1.26
N ALA A 108 -6.87 14.47 -0.38
CA ALA A 108 -7.17 14.77 1.00
C ALA A 108 -7.84 16.14 1.17
N GLU A 109 -7.60 17.07 0.25
CA GLU A 109 -8.16 18.42 0.25
C GLU A 109 -9.70 18.38 0.41
N GLY A 110 -10.21 19.08 1.43
CA GLY A 110 -11.65 19.18 1.69
C GLY A 110 -12.31 17.91 2.26
N THR A 111 -11.55 16.84 2.53
CA THR A 111 -12.07 15.62 3.15
C THR A 111 -12.01 15.69 4.69
N PRO A 112 -12.99 15.13 5.42
CA PRO A 112 -12.96 15.13 6.88
C PRO A 112 -11.99 14.10 7.49
N GLN A 113 -11.59 13.08 6.71
CA GLN A 113 -10.70 12.01 7.19
C GLN A 113 -9.26 12.53 7.36
N ARG A 114 -8.52 11.90 8.27
CA ARG A 114 -7.06 12.09 8.41
C ARG A 114 -6.31 11.09 7.54
N TRP A 115 -5.39 11.57 6.73
CA TRP A 115 -4.63 10.78 5.77
C TRP A 115 -3.21 10.55 6.28
N VAL A 116 -2.80 9.30 6.42
CA VAL A 116 -1.46 8.93 6.92
C VAL A 116 -0.65 8.38 5.76
N VAL A 117 0.29 9.19 5.26
CA VAL A 117 1.23 8.75 4.24
C VAL A 117 2.32 7.92 4.90
N THR A 118 2.46 6.67 4.49
CA THR A 118 3.48 5.77 5.02
C THR A 118 4.39 5.19 3.95
N CYS A 119 5.68 5.16 4.25
CA CYS A 119 6.72 4.64 3.38
C CYS A 119 7.72 3.82 4.19
N GLU A 120 8.44 2.95 3.48
CA GLU A 120 9.51 2.16 4.07
C GLU A 120 10.78 2.99 4.30
N ARG A 121 11.87 2.30 4.66
CA ARG A 121 13.19 2.89 4.95
C ARG A 121 13.73 3.81 3.85
N GLU A 122 13.39 3.56 2.59
CA GLU A 122 13.82 4.40 1.45
C GLU A 122 13.17 5.81 1.49
N GLY A 123 12.03 5.96 2.15
CA GLY A 123 11.36 7.25 2.32
C GLY A 123 11.93 8.11 3.46
N ASP A 124 12.98 7.65 4.15
CA ASP A 124 13.66 8.38 5.23
C ASP A 124 14.53 9.54 4.68
N ILE A 125 13.87 10.51 4.06
CA ILE A 125 14.46 11.69 3.41
C ILE A 125 14.16 12.91 4.27
N PHE A 126 15.20 13.66 4.67
CA PHE A 126 15.01 14.81 5.57
C PHE A 126 14.00 15.83 5.03
N ASP A 127 14.15 16.23 3.77
CA ASP A 127 13.26 17.22 3.16
C ASP A 127 11.82 16.72 3.01
N PHE A 128 11.60 15.41 2.99
CA PHE A 128 10.26 14.85 2.92
C PHE A 128 9.47 15.07 4.22
N PHE A 129 10.14 15.10 5.38
CA PHE A 129 9.51 15.51 6.65
C PHE A 129 9.11 16.99 6.70
N LYS A 130 9.67 17.81 5.80
CA LYS A 130 9.38 19.24 5.67
C LYS A 130 8.49 19.55 4.46
N ALA A 131 8.10 18.54 3.70
CA ALA A 131 7.26 18.73 2.54
C ALA A 131 5.92 19.35 2.96
N GLU A 132 5.38 20.20 2.09
CA GLU A 132 4.06 20.80 2.26
C GLU A 132 2.97 19.72 2.19
N ARG A 133 1.99 19.85 3.08
CA ARG A 133 0.94 18.86 3.32
C ARG A 133 -0.36 19.58 3.58
N GLU A 134 -1.46 18.97 3.15
CA GLU A 134 -2.78 19.39 3.63
C GLU A 134 -2.84 19.25 5.16
N ALA A 135 -3.70 20.06 5.80
CA ALA A 135 -3.79 20.11 7.25
C ALA A 135 -4.20 18.77 7.89
N ASN A 136 -4.90 17.92 7.14
CA ASN A 136 -5.32 16.58 7.53
C ASN A 136 -4.38 15.46 7.03
N VAL A 137 -3.18 15.80 6.52
CA VAL A 137 -2.20 14.83 6.00
C VAL A 137 -1.01 14.67 6.96
N ASP A 138 -0.94 13.49 7.57
CA ASP A 138 0.11 13.04 8.46
C ASP A 138 1.16 12.18 7.73
N LEU A 139 2.41 12.18 8.23
CA LEU A 139 3.48 11.30 7.76
C LEU A 139 3.72 10.17 8.75
N LEU A 140 4.13 8.98 8.28
CA LEU A 140 4.54 7.85 9.12
C LEU A 140 5.65 7.05 8.43
N ILE A 141 6.89 7.29 8.82
CA ILE A 141 8.08 6.88 8.09
C ILE A 141 8.99 6.05 9.00
N ARG A 142 9.47 4.90 8.49
CA ARG A 142 10.47 4.12 9.20
C ARG A 142 11.86 4.69 8.99
N VAL A 143 12.54 4.97 10.08
CA VAL A 143 13.89 5.53 10.07
C VAL A 143 14.91 4.47 9.61
N PHE A 144 15.91 4.93 8.89
CA PHE A 144 17.02 4.14 8.38
C PHE A 144 18.36 4.89 8.46
N GLN A 145 18.34 6.20 8.19
CA GLN A 145 19.53 7.03 8.23
C GLN A 145 19.98 7.24 9.68
N PRO A 146 21.30 7.34 9.93
CA PRO A 146 21.79 7.81 11.21
C PRO A 146 21.37 9.28 11.39
N ARG A 147 20.45 9.52 12.33
CA ARG A 147 19.91 10.86 12.62
C ARG A 147 20.39 11.34 13.99
N ARG A 148 20.56 12.66 14.10
CA ARG A 148 20.54 13.35 15.40
C ARG A 148 19.10 13.78 15.67
N VAL A 149 18.69 13.65 16.93
CA VAL A 149 17.36 14.04 17.41
C VAL A 149 17.50 14.92 18.63
N GLU A 150 16.64 15.93 18.73
CA GLU A 150 16.44 16.73 19.94
C GLU A 150 15.14 16.26 20.58
N VAL A 151 15.20 15.59 21.73
CA VAL A 151 13.99 15.27 22.50
C VAL A 151 13.50 16.56 23.13
N VAL A 152 12.30 17.01 22.75
CA VAL A 152 11.80 18.36 23.06
C VAL A 152 11.76 18.63 24.56
N THR A 153 11.37 17.63 25.36
CA THR A 153 11.31 17.75 26.82
C THR A 153 12.69 17.79 27.49
N ALA A 154 13.70 17.17 26.88
CA ALA A 154 15.06 17.09 27.43
C ALA A 154 15.98 18.23 26.92
N GLY A 155 15.62 18.89 25.81
CA GLY A 155 16.41 19.97 25.19
C GLY A 155 17.82 19.55 24.74
N THR A 156 18.09 18.24 24.68
CA THR A 156 19.41 17.69 24.39
C THR A 156 19.42 17.04 23.01
N VAL A 157 20.43 17.36 22.21
CA VAL A 157 20.62 16.75 20.89
C VAL A 157 21.54 15.54 21.00
N CYS A 158 21.05 14.35 20.68
CA CYS A 158 21.82 13.11 20.67
C CYS A 158 21.62 12.30 19.37
N PRO A 159 22.50 11.33 19.07
CA PRO A 159 22.21 10.30 18.08
C PRO A 159 20.90 9.56 18.41
N LEU A 160 20.16 9.13 17.38
CA LEU A 160 18.89 8.40 17.54
C LEU A 160 18.99 7.15 18.43
N PRO A 161 20.03 6.29 18.34
CA PRO A 161 20.15 5.15 19.24
C PRO A 161 20.21 5.53 20.72
N ASP A 162 20.82 6.67 21.04
CA ASP A 162 20.99 7.15 22.41
C ASP A 162 19.71 7.84 22.93
N ALA A 163 18.79 8.18 22.03
CA ALA A 163 17.54 8.87 22.39
C ALA A 163 16.58 7.98 23.19
N ALA A 164 16.69 6.65 23.07
CA ALA A 164 15.83 5.69 23.77
C ALA A 164 15.79 5.89 25.30
N ALA A 165 16.91 6.35 25.89
CA ALA A 165 17.00 6.64 27.32
C ALA A 165 16.20 7.88 27.76
N GLN A 166 15.75 8.70 26.81
CA GLN A 166 15.02 9.96 27.04
C GLN A 166 13.54 9.86 26.61
N LEU A 167 13.10 8.70 26.11
CA LEU A 167 11.73 8.49 25.67
C LEU A 167 10.82 8.10 26.83
N ASN A 168 9.56 8.53 26.77
CA ASN A 168 8.55 8.09 27.72
C ASN A 168 8.18 6.62 27.46
N ASP A 169 7.93 5.88 28.53
CA ASP A 169 7.48 4.49 28.47
C ASP A 169 5.95 4.41 28.29
N TYR A 170 5.51 3.65 27.28
CA TYR A 170 4.10 3.37 26.99
C TYR A 170 3.74 1.90 27.25
N GLY A 171 4.63 1.15 27.91
CA GLY A 171 4.41 -0.23 28.31
C GLY A 171 4.60 -1.22 27.17
N GLN A 172 3.98 -2.39 27.32
CA GLN A 172 4.11 -3.50 26.38
C GLN A 172 2.86 -3.69 25.52
N TYR A 173 3.07 -4.16 24.29
CA TYR A 173 2.02 -4.48 23.33
C TYR A 173 2.30 -5.82 22.65
N SER A 174 1.39 -6.76 22.80
CA SER A 174 1.52 -8.12 22.24
C SER A 174 0.66 -8.29 20.99
N VAL A 175 1.22 -8.94 19.98
CA VAL A 175 0.57 -9.18 18.69
C VAL A 175 0.96 -10.54 18.15
N GLN A 176 -0.03 -11.26 17.59
CA GLN A 176 0.21 -12.51 16.88
C GLN A 176 0.60 -12.24 15.43
N ILE A 177 1.73 -12.81 15.00
CA ILE A 177 2.21 -12.73 13.63
C ILE A 177 2.66 -14.10 13.12
N GLU A 178 2.75 -14.24 11.79
CA GLU A 178 3.39 -15.39 11.16
C GLU A 178 4.88 -15.10 10.96
N ARG A 179 5.75 -15.93 11.55
CA ARG A 179 7.20 -15.94 11.28
C ARG A 179 7.58 -17.14 10.43
N GLN A 180 8.63 -16.96 9.64
CA GLN A 180 9.23 -18.03 8.86
C GLN A 180 10.63 -18.32 9.40
N ASP A 181 10.76 -19.42 10.14
CA ASP A 181 12.02 -19.85 10.74
C ASP A 181 12.41 -21.23 10.20
N GLY A 182 13.64 -21.36 9.70
CA GLY A 182 14.11 -22.62 9.11
C GLY A 182 13.22 -23.15 7.97
N GLY A 183 12.53 -22.26 7.25
CA GLY A 183 11.61 -22.62 6.16
C GLY A 183 10.21 -23.02 6.60
N LYS A 184 9.92 -23.14 7.91
CA LYS A 184 8.58 -23.43 8.44
C LYS A 184 7.87 -22.14 8.83
N ARG A 185 6.58 -22.07 8.53
CA ARG A 185 5.71 -20.97 9.01
C ARG A 185 5.12 -21.36 10.36
N ARG A 186 5.23 -20.45 11.32
CA ARG A 186 4.61 -20.60 12.64
C ARG A 186 3.99 -19.28 13.09
N THR A 187 2.88 -19.41 13.80
CA THR A 187 2.23 -18.31 14.49
C THR A 187 2.95 -18.07 15.82
N VAL A 188 3.45 -16.87 16.01
CA VAL A 188 4.12 -16.45 17.25
C VAL A 188 3.40 -15.25 17.84
N GLU A 189 3.37 -15.17 19.17
CA GLU A 189 3.01 -13.96 19.89
C GLU A 189 4.30 -13.17 20.16
N VAL A 190 4.36 -11.95 19.65
CA VAL A 190 5.49 -11.04 19.82
C VAL A 190 5.07 -9.95 20.79
N THR A 191 5.84 -9.75 21.85
CA THR A 191 5.67 -8.64 22.80
C THR A 191 6.67 -7.54 22.49
N LEU A 192 6.14 -6.34 22.23
CA LEU A 192 6.91 -5.14 21.94
C LEU A 192 6.90 -4.21 23.16
N HIS A 193 8.06 -3.70 23.55
CA HIS A 193 8.17 -2.56 24.46
C HIS A 193 8.07 -1.26 23.67
N LEU A 194 7.17 -0.37 24.09
CA LEU A 194 6.80 0.84 23.39
C LEU A 194 7.36 2.07 24.12
N GLN A 195 8.13 2.87 23.39
CA GLN A 195 8.65 4.13 23.88
C GLN A 195 8.39 5.24 22.87
N ALA A 196 8.06 6.45 23.34
CA ALA A 196 7.88 7.58 22.44
C ALA A 196 8.19 8.93 23.07
N ALA A 197 8.54 9.91 22.23
CA ALA A 197 8.64 11.31 22.63
C ALA A 197 8.47 12.24 21.42
N THR A 198 8.16 13.50 21.71
CA THR A 198 8.23 14.56 20.70
C THR A 198 9.69 14.93 20.46
N VAL A 199 10.09 14.99 19.19
CA VAL A 199 11.45 15.25 18.76
C VAL A 199 11.51 16.28 17.64
N HIS A 200 12.65 16.97 17.52
CA HIS A 200 13.07 17.56 16.26
C HIS A 200 14.16 16.70 15.63
N ILE A 201 14.18 16.61 14.30
CA ILE A 201 15.25 15.95 13.56
C ILE A 201 16.08 16.96 12.77
N TYR A 202 17.32 16.58 12.46
CA TYR A 202 18.29 17.42 11.74
C TYR A 202 18.70 16.78 10.40
N PRO A 203 19.10 17.59 9.39
CA PRO A 203 19.36 17.13 8.02
C PRO A 203 20.54 16.18 7.92
N SER A 204 21.59 16.43 8.70
CA SER A 204 22.76 15.58 8.77
C SER A 204 23.25 15.53 10.20
N LYS A 205 23.86 14.40 10.56
CA LYS A 205 24.59 14.22 11.81
C LYS A 205 25.74 15.23 11.99
N ASP A 206 26.27 15.77 10.88
CA ASP A 206 27.47 16.61 10.84
C ASP A 206 27.17 18.11 10.69
N LEU A 207 25.90 18.49 10.50
CA LEU A 207 25.50 19.90 10.33
C LEU A 207 25.03 20.52 11.65
N SER A 208 25.31 21.81 11.83
CA SER A 208 24.97 22.55 13.04
C SER A 208 23.45 22.52 13.32
N PRO A 209 23.03 22.12 14.54
CA PRO A 209 21.62 22.12 14.97
C PRO A 209 20.91 23.47 14.86
N ALA A 210 21.66 24.57 14.78
CA ALA A 210 21.13 25.92 14.98
C ALA A 210 20.38 26.54 13.79
N ARG A 211 20.33 25.90 12.60
CA ARG A 211 19.73 26.54 11.40
C ARG A 211 18.64 25.75 10.69
N HIS A 212 18.59 24.43 10.85
CA HIS A 212 17.68 23.59 10.06
C HIS A 212 17.17 22.41 10.89
N LYS A 213 16.12 22.63 11.71
CA LYS A 213 15.37 21.53 12.33
C LYS A 213 13.98 21.43 11.71
N THR A 214 13.40 20.23 11.74
CA THR A 214 12.00 20.04 11.35
C THR A 214 11.06 20.71 12.35
N GLN A 215 9.78 20.82 11.99
CA GLN A 215 8.73 20.91 13.00
C GLN A 215 8.83 19.75 13.99
N ALA A 216 8.17 19.90 15.14
CA ALA A 216 8.04 18.81 16.09
C ALA A 216 7.40 17.59 15.41
N LEU A 217 8.03 16.44 15.58
CA LEU A 217 7.55 15.14 15.13
C LEU A 217 7.47 14.21 16.35
N SER A 218 6.67 13.16 16.24
CA SER A 218 6.63 12.07 17.20
C SER A 218 7.62 11.00 16.77
N LEU A 219 8.55 10.64 17.66
CA LEU A 219 9.38 9.45 17.53
C LEU A 219 8.74 8.32 18.34
N VAL A 220 8.45 7.20 17.69
CA VAL A 220 8.00 5.97 18.32
C VAL A 220 9.05 4.88 18.09
N ILE A 221 9.52 4.27 19.17
CA ILE A 221 10.38 3.08 19.14
C ILE A 221 9.59 1.91 19.70
N ALA A 222 9.52 0.83 18.90
CA ALA A 222 8.96 -0.45 19.33
C ALA A 222 10.03 -1.53 19.19
N THR A 223 10.41 -2.12 20.33
CA THR A 223 11.47 -3.13 20.41
C THR A 223 10.86 -4.44 20.90
N GLU A 224 11.13 -5.54 20.20
CA GLU A 224 10.77 -6.88 20.64
C GLU A 224 11.52 -7.25 21.92
N VAL A 225 10.77 -7.67 22.92
CA VAL A 225 11.30 -8.08 24.24
C VAL A 225 10.92 -9.51 24.60
N ALA A 226 9.96 -10.12 23.89
CA ALA A 226 9.64 -11.53 23.99
C ALA A 226 8.96 -12.06 22.72
N CYS A 227 9.11 -13.36 22.46
CA CYS A 227 8.46 -14.11 21.39
C CYS A 227 8.08 -15.48 21.93
N ARG A 228 6.82 -15.90 21.77
CA ARG A 228 6.38 -17.26 22.09
C ARG A 228 5.65 -17.90 20.92
N GLU A 229 5.94 -19.15 20.63
CA GLU A 229 5.15 -19.89 19.65
C GLU A 229 3.76 -20.19 20.22
N VAL A 230 2.69 -19.80 19.50
CA VAL A 230 1.31 -19.87 20.02
C VAL A 230 0.88 -21.31 20.33
N LYS A 231 1.35 -22.29 19.55
CA LYS A 231 0.93 -23.69 19.71
C LYS A 231 1.66 -24.43 20.83
N THR A 232 2.97 -24.20 20.96
CA THR A 232 3.83 -24.95 21.87
C THR A 232 4.18 -24.17 23.12
N ASN A 233 3.93 -22.85 23.12
CA ASN A 233 4.37 -21.90 24.14
C ASN A 233 5.90 -21.83 24.31
N GLU A 234 6.65 -22.36 23.34
CA GLU A 234 8.11 -22.33 23.32
C GLU A 234 8.60 -20.89 23.16
N ASP A 235 9.66 -20.55 23.89
CA ASP A 235 10.35 -19.26 23.74
C ASP A 235 11.11 -19.25 22.41
N CYS A 236 10.75 -18.29 21.55
CA CYS A 236 11.35 -18.05 20.25
C CYS A 236 12.09 -16.72 20.18
N PHE A 237 12.34 -16.08 21.33
CA PHE A 237 12.97 -14.78 21.36
C PHE A 237 14.48 -14.90 21.08
N ASP A 238 14.92 -14.18 20.04
CA ASP A 238 16.34 -14.02 19.70
C ASP A 238 16.81 -12.65 20.20
N ALA A 239 17.46 -12.66 21.37
CA ALA A 239 17.98 -11.44 22.00
C ALA A 239 19.12 -10.77 21.20
N ASP A 240 19.80 -11.51 20.31
CA ASP A 240 20.84 -10.95 19.46
C ASP A 240 20.25 -10.21 18.24
N ARG A 241 19.00 -10.51 17.89
CA ARG A 241 18.32 -9.96 16.70
C ARG A 241 16.86 -9.58 16.96
N PRO A 242 16.57 -8.76 17.99
CA PRO A 242 15.21 -8.33 18.27
C PRO A 242 14.67 -7.49 17.12
N LEU A 243 13.39 -7.66 16.79
CA LEU A 243 12.70 -6.71 15.92
C LEU A 243 12.71 -5.32 16.57
N CYS A 244 13.17 -4.31 15.82
CA CYS A 244 13.12 -2.92 16.26
C CYS A 244 12.59 -2.03 15.13
N TRP A 245 11.55 -1.27 15.44
CA TRP A 245 11.01 -0.21 14.59
C TRP A 245 11.24 1.14 15.26
N SER A 246 11.99 2.02 14.60
CA SER A 246 12.02 3.46 14.89
C SER A 246 11.21 4.17 13.83
N LEU A 247 10.12 4.82 14.24
CA LEU A 247 9.15 5.46 13.37
C LEU A 247 9.10 6.96 13.69
N LEU A 248 9.18 7.80 12.66
CA LEU A 248 8.93 9.23 12.75
C LEU A 248 7.58 9.53 12.14
N THR A 249 6.76 10.29 12.85
CA THR A 249 5.40 10.63 12.43
C THR A 249 4.99 12.01 12.88
N SER A 250 3.99 12.60 12.23
CA SER A 250 3.31 13.80 12.73
C SER A 250 2.05 13.49 13.55
N LEU A 251 1.70 12.21 13.69
CA LEU A 251 0.58 11.76 14.53
C LEU A 251 0.87 12.02 16.02
N PRO A 252 -0.19 12.28 16.83
CA PRO A 252 -0.06 12.45 18.27
C PRO A 252 0.35 11.14 18.96
N ILE A 253 0.96 11.28 20.14
CA ILE A 253 1.48 10.21 20.98
C ILE A 253 1.15 10.45 22.46
N GLU A 254 0.04 11.13 22.77
CA GLU A 254 -0.31 11.50 24.15
C GLU A 254 -0.76 10.29 24.96
N THR A 255 -1.32 9.27 24.30
CA THR A 255 -1.81 8.05 24.95
C THR A 255 -1.19 6.78 24.40
N VAL A 256 -1.22 5.71 25.22
CA VAL A 256 -0.82 4.36 24.80
C VAL A 256 -1.57 3.91 23.55
N ALA A 257 -2.88 4.22 23.46
CA ALA A 257 -3.71 3.86 22.32
C ALA A 257 -3.22 4.50 21.01
N GLU A 258 -2.72 5.73 21.08
CA GLU A 258 -2.17 6.44 19.92
C GLU A 258 -0.83 5.87 19.47
N VAL A 259 0.07 5.55 20.41
CA VAL A 259 1.34 4.87 20.10
C VAL A 259 1.09 3.49 19.46
N GLN A 260 0.15 2.72 20.00
CA GLN A 260 -0.26 1.45 19.40
C GLN A 260 -0.89 1.64 18.01
N ARG A 261 -1.70 2.71 17.80
CA ARG A 261 -2.29 3.05 16.50
C ARG A 261 -1.21 3.30 15.45
N ILE A 262 -0.16 4.04 15.79
CA ILE A 262 0.98 4.29 14.91
C ILE A 262 1.62 2.98 14.44
N LEU A 263 1.82 2.02 15.34
CA LEU A 263 2.36 0.70 14.97
C LEU A 263 1.41 -0.07 14.05
N ARG A 264 0.11 -0.07 14.33
CA ARG A 264 -0.88 -0.72 13.46
C ARG A 264 -0.88 -0.10 12.06
N PHE A 265 -0.87 1.23 11.95
CA PHE A 265 -0.80 1.93 10.67
C PHE A 265 0.48 1.60 9.90
N TYR A 266 1.63 1.56 10.57
CA TYR A 266 2.87 1.19 9.91
C TYR A 266 2.85 -0.29 9.45
N ALA A 267 2.23 -1.19 10.23
CA ALA A 267 2.05 -2.59 9.82
C ALA A 267 1.17 -2.71 8.55
N LEU A 268 0.17 -1.83 8.38
CA LEU A 268 -0.68 -1.80 7.19
C LEU A 268 0.10 -1.42 5.92
N ARG A 269 1.26 -0.76 6.02
CA ARG A 269 2.13 -0.48 4.86
C ARG A 269 2.38 -1.73 4.02
N TRP A 270 2.54 -2.91 4.63
CA TRP A 270 2.81 -4.17 3.92
C TRP A 270 1.70 -4.57 2.92
N ARG A 271 0.50 -3.98 3.00
CA ARG A 271 -0.58 -4.19 2.01
C ARG A 271 -0.15 -3.83 0.59
N ILE A 272 0.68 -2.80 0.41
CA ILE A 272 1.19 -2.45 -0.92
C ILE A 272 2.13 -3.52 -1.48
N GLU A 273 2.90 -4.19 -0.63
CA GLU A 273 3.74 -5.31 -1.07
C GLU A 273 2.89 -6.52 -1.46
N ARG A 274 1.73 -6.69 -0.79
CA ARG A 274 0.76 -7.70 -1.22
C ARG A 274 0.15 -7.36 -2.57
N LEU A 275 -0.12 -6.09 -2.87
CA LEU A 275 -0.51 -5.65 -4.21
C LEU A 275 0.55 -6.01 -5.24
N HIS A 276 1.83 -5.70 -4.97
CA HIS A 276 2.94 -6.05 -5.88
C HIS A 276 3.09 -7.56 -6.07
N PHE A 277 2.88 -8.35 -5.01
CA PHE A 277 2.84 -9.80 -5.10
C PHE A 277 1.69 -10.28 -6.00
N THR A 278 0.48 -9.75 -5.81
CA THR A 278 -0.70 -10.09 -6.64
C THR A 278 -0.47 -9.76 -8.12
N LEU A 279 0.18 -8.62 -8.42
CA LEU A 279 0.58 -8.24 -9.78
C LEU A 279 1.53 -9.26 -10.41
N LYS A 280 2.49 -9.78 -9.64
CA LYS A 280 3.53 -10.70 -10.12
C LYS A 280 3.10 -12.15 -9.91
N SER A 281 3.98 -12.95 -9.31
CA SER A 281 3.84 -14.40 -9.09
C SER A 281 2.66 -14.81 -8.19
N GLY A 282 2.01 -13.85 -7.54
CA GLY A 282 0.88 -14.07 -6.66
C GLY A 282 -0.42 -14.38 -7.37
N ALA A 283 -0.68 -13.77 -8.53
CA ALA A 283 -1.91 -14.02 -9.28
C ALA A 283 -1.81 -13.68 -10.78
N LEU A 284 -1.48 -12.44 -11.12
CA LEU A 284 -1.65 -11.90 -12.48
C LEU A 284 -0.45 -12.14 -13.40
N ASP A 285 0.70 -12.49 -12.84
CA ASP A 285 1.90 -12.94 -13.56
C ASP A 285 2.35 -11.98 -14.67
N VAL A 286 2.27 -10.66 -14.39
CA VAL A 286 2.50 -9.62 -15.41
C VAL A 286 3.91 -9.64 -16.00
N GLU A 287 4.89 -10.26 -15.34
CA GLU A 287 6.26 -10.43 -15.83
C GLU A 287 6.35 -11.43 -17.01
N ARG A 288 5.28 -12.18 -17.30
CA ARG A 288 5.18 -13.05 -18.49
C ARG A 288 4.52 -12.41 -19.70
N LEU A 289 3.98 -11.20 -19.55
CA LEU A 289 3.36 -10.48 -20.67
C LEU A 289 4.39 -10.24 -21.79
N GLN A 290 3.97 -10.48 -23.03
CA GLN A 290 4.78 -10.34 -24.23
C GLN A 290 4.27 -9.16 -25.05
N PHE A 291 4.85 -7.98 -24.81
CA PHE A 291 4.61 -6.78 -25.60
C PHE A 291 5.86 -6.39 -26.39
N ASP A 292 5.65 -5.70 -27.50
CA ASP A 292 6.74 -5.26 -28.37
C ASP A 292 7.45 -4.02 -27.82
N ASP A 293 6.77 -3.19 -27.01
CA ASP A 293 7.31 -1.94 -26.48
C ASP A 293 6.90 -1.65 -25.02
N VAL A 294 7.76 -0.90 -24.33
CA VAL A 294 7.58 -0.54 -22.92
C VAL A 294 6.39 0.38 -22.65
N HIS A 295 5.94 1.20 -23.61
CA HIS A 295 4.78 2.07 -23.39
C HIS A 295 3.49 1.27 -23.38
N THR A 296 3.35 0.30 -24.28
CA THR A 296 2.22 -0.65 -24.28
C THR A 296 2.22 -1.49 -23.00
N LEU A 297 3.39 -1.94 -22.56
CA LEU A 297 3.54 -2.63 -21.27
C LEU A 297 3.06 -1.76 -20.09
N VAL A 298 3.42 -0.47 -20.05
CA VAL A 298 2.97 0.44 -18.98
C VAL A 298 1.44 0.60 -18.96
N ASN A 299 0.79 0.70 -20.13
CA ASN A 299 -0.67 0.76 -20.21
C ASN A 299 -1.29 -0.52 -19.64
N ALA A 300 -0.75 -1.69 -20.01
CA ALA A 300 -1.20 -2.96 -19.47
C ALA A 300 -1.00 -3.03 -17.95
N LEU A 301 0.18 -2.66 -17.44
CA LEU A 301 0.48 -2.66 -16.00
C LEU A 301 -0.45 -1.73 -15.20
N THR A 302 -0.84 -0.60 -15.78
CA THR A 302 -1.81 0.33 -15.17
C THR A 302 -3.16 -0.38 -14.99
N PHE A 303 -3.66 -1.04 -16.04
CA PHE A 303 -4.89 -1.83 -15.98
C PHE A 303 -4.78 -3.00 -14.99
N TYR A 304 -3.72 -3.80 -15.07
CA TYR A 304 -3.48 -4.91 -14.15
C TYR A 304 -3.36 -4.46 -12.69
N SER A 305 -2.93 -3.23 -12.43
CA SER A 305 -2.86 -2.69 -11.07
C SER A 305 -4.26 -2.47 -10.48
N VAL A 306 -5.23 -2.03 -11.28
CA VAL A 306 -6.64 -1.92 -10.87
C VAL A 306 -7.22 -3.31 -10.61
N VAL A 307 -6.94 -4.29 -11.48
CA VAL A 307 -7.36 -5.69 -11.25
C VAL A 307 -6.72 -6.28 -9.99
N ALA A 308 -5.43 -6.02 -9.75
CA ALA A 308 -4.73 -6.45 -8.55
C ALA A 308 -5.33 -5.83 -7.29
N TRP A 309 -5.68 -4.54 -7.34
CA TRP A 309 -6.38 -3.86 -6.26
C TRP A 309 -7.73 -4.52 -5.99
N ARG A 310 -8.51 -4.83 -7.03
CA ARG A 310 -9.82 -5.48 -6.92
C ARG A 310 -9.72 -6.84 -6.24
N LEU A 311 -8.77 -7.67 -6.67
CA LEU A 311 -8.46 -8.96 -6.06
C LEU A 311 -8.07 -8.84 -4.59
N LEU A 312 -7.28 -7.82 -4.27
CA LEU A 312 -6.85 -7.53 -2.92
C LEU A 312 -8.03 -7.07 -2.04
N GLY A 313 -8.90 -6.22 -2.59
CA GLY A 313 -10.14 -5.76 -1.98
C GLY A 313 -11.05 -6.91 -1.59
N LEU A 314 -11.38 -7.79 -2.54
CA LEU A 314 -12.15 -9.02 -2.28
C LEU A 314 -11.50 -9.88 -1.20
N THR A 315 -10.19 -10.10 -1.29
CA THR A 315 -9.45 -10.93 -0.32
C THR A 315 -9.54 -10.38 1.10
N TYR A 316 -9.41 -9.06 1.30
CA TYR A 316 -9.44 -8.48 2.64
C TYR A 316 -10.85 -8.21 3.16
N ALA A 317 -11.80 -7.86 2.30
CA ALA A 317 -13.20 -7.74 2.67
C ALA A 317 -13.74 -9.08 3.21
N LEU A 318 -13.45 -10.20 2.54
CA LEU A 318 -13.80 -11.54 3.02
C LEU A 318 -13.16 -11.93 4.35
N ARG A 319 -11.97 -11.39 4.65
CA ARG A 319 -11.28 -11.63 5.92
C ARG A 319 -11.83 -10.79 7.06
N GLN A 320 -12.30 -9.58 6.75
CA GLN A 320 -12.89 -8.68 7.73
C GLN A 320 -14.31 -9.13 8.08
N ASP A 321 -15.16 -9.25 7.06
CA ASP A 321 -16.54 -9.73 7.22
C ASP A 321 -16.99 -10.43 5.93
N PRO A 322 -17.02 -11.77 5.91
CA PRO A 322 -17.51 -12.52 4.76
C PRO A 322 -19.03 -12.46 4.59
N GLU A 323 -19.79 -12.09 5.62
CA GLU A 323 -21.27 -12.04 5.56
C GLU A 323 -21.80 -10.65 5.20
N GLN A 324 -20.93 -9.66 5.05
CA GLN A 324 -21.32 -8.33 4.56
C GLN A 324 -22.03 -8.43 3.20
N SER A 325 -22.84 -7.42 2.88
CA SER A 325 -23.56 -7.36 1.59
C SER A 325 -22.59 -7.49 0.42
N ALA A 326 -22.92 -8.35 -0.54
CA ALA A 326 -22.13 -8.52 -1.74
C ALA A 326 -22.04 -7.24 -2.57
N GLN A 327 -23.04 -6.35 -2.45
CA GLN A 327 -23.06 -5.03 -3.09
C GLN A 327 -21.95 -4.09 -2.62
N SER A 328 -21.28 -4.39 -1.50
CA SER A 328 -20.13 -3.58 -1.06
C SER A 328 -18.97 -3.64 -2.05
N LEU A 329 -18.90 -4.72 -2.82
CA LEU A 329 -17.82 -4.94 -3.77
C LEU A 329 -18.33 -5.31 -5.16
N PHE A 330 -19.47 -5.96 -5.33
CA PHE A 330 -19.99 -6.35 -6.63
C PHE A 330 -21.10 -5.41 -7.10
N ASP A 331 -21.10 -5.11 -8.40
CA ASP A 331 -22.18 -4.34 -9.01
C ASP A 331 -23.44 -5.18 -9.17
N THR A 332 -24.60 -4.53 -9.30
CA THR A 332 -25.90 -5.22 -9.36
C THR A 332 -25.99 -6.20 -10.53
N ASP A 333 -25.38 -5.87 -11.66
CA ASP A 333 -25.33 -6.73 -12.84
C ASP A 333 -24.43 -7.96 -12.62
N GLU A 334 -23.30 -7.80 -11.92
CA GLU A 334 -22.43 -8.92 -11.53
C GLU A 334 -23.19 -9.90 -10.64
N LEU A 335 -23.90 -9.39 -9.63
CA LEU A 335 -24.68 -10.22 -8.72
C LEU A 335 -25.82 -10.93 -9.44
N THR A 336 -26.52 -10.24 -10.34
CA THR A 336 -27.58 -10.84 -11.15
C THR A 336 -27.05 -11.99 -12.01
N LEU A 337 -25.90 -11.79 -12.66
CA LEU A 337 -25.25 -12.83 -13.47
C LEU A 337 -24.78 -14.01 -12.60
N LEU A 338 -24.12 -13.73 -11.47
CA LEU A 338 -23.64 -14.78 -10.55
C LEU A 338 -24.80 -15.59 -9.97
N HIS A 339 -25.91 -14.95 -9.63
CA HIS A 339 -27.13 -15.62 -9.20
C HIS A 339 -27.66 -16.57 -10.28
N GLN A 340 -27.76 -16.11 -11.53
CA GLN A 340 -28.24 -16.92 -12.65
C GLN A 340 -27.31 -18.10 -12.97
N LEU A 341 -25.99 -17.89 -12.94
CA LEU A 341 -25.01 -18.93 -13.26
C LEU A 341 -24.88 -19.98 -12.15
N SER A 342 -24.94 -19.57 -10.89
CA SER A 342 -24.80 -20.49 -9.75
C SER A 342 -26.12 -21.17 -9.35
N GLY A 343 -27.26 -20.55 -9.64
CA GLY A 343 -28.57 -20.99 -9.15
C GLY A 343 -28.70 -20.87 -7.62
N GLN A 344 -27.84 -20.08 -6.96
CA GLN A 344 -27.79 -19.89 -5.51
C GLN A 344 -27.94 -18.40 -5.13
N PRO A 345 -28.40 -18.08 -3.91
CA PRO A 345 -28.38 -16.71 -3.41
C PRO A 345 -26.96 -16.14 -3.38
N VAL A 346 -26.83 -14.84 -3.68
CA VAL A 346 -25.54 -14.10 -3.72
C VAL A 346 -25.61 -12.80 -2.91
N ASP A 347 -26.39 -12.82 -1.83
CA ASP A 347 -26.64 -11.65 -0.98
C ASP A 347 -25.40 -11.25 -0.17
N SER A 348 -24.62 -12.25 0.28
CA SER A 348 -23.39 -12.01 1.04
C SER A 348 -22.13 -12.11 0.18
N LEU A 349 -21.09 -11.38 0.59
CA LEU A 349 -19.82 -11.35 -0.11
C LEU A 349 -19.21 -12.76 -0.26
N ARG A 350 -19.37 -13.62 0.76
CA ARG A 350 -19.01 -15.03 0.71
C ARG A 350 -19.73 -15.74 -0.44
N GLN A 351 -21.05 -15.59 -0.51
CA GLN A 351 -21.86 -16.28 -1.50
C GLN A 351 -21.48 -15.86 -2.91
N ALA A 352 -21.42 -14.55 -3.18
CA ALA A 352 -21.01 -14.02 -4.47
C ALA A 352 -19.59 -14.49 -4.85
N THR A 353 -18.65 -14.47 -3.90
CA THR A 353 -17.29 -14.94 -4.15
C THR A 353 -17.22 -16.44 -4.47
N LEU A 354 -17.97 -17.27 -3.76
CA LEU A 354 -18.03 -18.70 -4.02
C LEU A 354 -18.67 -19.00 -5.37
N ALA A 355 -19.76 -18.30 -5.72
CA ALA A 355 -20.40 -18.39 -7.03
C ALA A 355 -19.42 -18.03 -8.16
N LEU A 356 -18.66 -16.96 -7.99
CA LEU A 356 -17.61 -16.55 -8.93
C LEU A 356 -16.53 -17.63 -9.06
N ALA A 357 -16.02 -18.15 -7.94
CA ALA A 357 -14.95 -19.14 -7.95
C ALA A 357 -15.39 -20.51 -8.51
N GLN A 358 -16.67 -20.86 -8.40
CA GLN A 358 -17.25 -22.07 -8.99
C GLN A 358 -17.15 -22.08 -10.53
N LEU A 359 -17.16 -20.91 -11.19
CA LEU A 359 -17.00 -20.80 -12.65
C LEU A 359 -15.68 -21.39 -13.15
N VAL A 360 -14.67 -21.47 -12.28
CA VAL A 360 -13.35 -22.05 -12.57
C VAL A 360 -13.10 -23.34 -11.80
N GLY A 361 -14.16 -23.98 -11.32
CA GLY A 361 -14.11 -25.30 -10.68
C GLY A 361 -13.61 -25.30 -9.23
N PHE A 362 -13.63 -24.15 -8.53
CA PHE A 362 -13.31 -24.13 -7.11
C PHE A 362 -14.40 -24.80 -6.28
N ALA A 363 -13.99 -25.74 -5.42
CA ALA A 363 -14.84 -26.35 -4.41
C ALA A 363 -14.29 -26.06 -3.01
N PRO A 364 -15.06 -25.42 -2.12
CA PRO A 364 -14.61 -25.14 -0.75
C PRO A 364 -14.39 -26.43 0.04
N SER A 365 -13.39 -26.41 0.93
CA SER A 365 -13.09 -27.52 1.84
C SER A 365 -12.88 -27.03 3.27
N LYS A 366 -12.86 -27.94 4.25
CA LYS A 366 -12.55 -27.58 5.65
C LYS A 366 -11.20 -26.88 5.80
N LYS A 367 -10.20 -27.23 4.98
CA LYS A 367 -8.86 -26.62 4.99
C LYS A 367 -8.79 -25.31 4.22
N GLN A 368 -9.64 -25.15 3.21
CA GLN A 368 -9.70 -23.97 2.36
C GLN A 368 -11.18 -23.62 2.08
N PRO A 369 -11.85 -22.92 3.03
CA PRO A 369 -13.27 -22.61 2.90
C PRO A 369 -13.54 -21.48 1.90
N LEU A 370 -12.51 -20.68 1.56
CA LEU A 370 -12.59 -19.55 0.63
C LEU A 370 -11.51 -19.65 -0.45
N PRO A 371 -11.78 -19.16 -1.67
CA PRO A 371 -10.81 -19.18 -2.75
C PRO A 371 -9.58 -18.31 -2.42
N GLY A 372 -8.42 -18.76 -2.85
CA GLY A 372 -7.20 -17.96 -2.78
C GLY A 372 -7.15 -16.93 -3.92
N VAL A 373 -6.25 -15.95 -3.81
CA VAL A 373 -6.10 -14.86 -4.79
C VAL A 373 -5.88 -15.36 -6.24
N LYS A 374 -5.20 -16.50 -6.42
CA LYS A 374 -5.01 -17.12 -7.75
C LYS A 374 -6.33 -17.61 -8.36
N VAL A 375 -7.13 -18.30 -7.56
CA VAL A 375 -8.45 -18.79 -7.99
C VAL A 375 -9.35 -17.61 -8.35
N LEU A 376 -9.34 -16.56 -7.53
CA LEU A 376 -10.09 -15.33 -7.80
C LEU A 376 -9.65 -14.65 -9.10
N ALA A 377 -8.33 -14.58 -9.36
CA ALA A 377 -7.81 -13.99 -10.60
C ALA A 377 -8.27 -14.76 -11.83
N THR A 378 -8.17 -16.10 -11.81
CA THR A 378 -8.68 -16.95 -12.90
C THR A 378 -10.20 -16.82 -13.05
N ALA A 379 -10.94 -16.67 -11.95
CA ALA A 379 -12.40 -16.53 -11.99
C ALA A 379 -12.87 -15.19 -12.58
N LEU A 380 -12.08 -14.12 -12.41
CA LEU A 380 -12.39 -12.82 -12.99
C LEU A 380 -12.06 -12.75 -14.49
N GLU A 381 -11.13 -13.58 -15.01
CA GLU A 381 -10.77 -13.60 -16.44
C GLU A 381 -11.97 -13.84 -17.39
N PRO A 382 -12.84 -14.85 -17.17
CA PRO A 382 -14.04 -15.07 -17.99
C PRO A 382 -15.06 -13.94 -17.93
N THR A 383 -15.30 -13.33 -16.76
CA THR A 383 -16.25 -12.22 -16.61
C THR A 383 -15.84 -10.98 -17.41
N PHE A 384 -14.52 -10.77 -17.58
CA PHE A 384 -13.99 -9.74 -18.48
C PHE A 384 -14.22 -10.04 -19.97
N ARG A 385 -14.39 -11.31 -20.36
CA ARG A 385 -14.63 -11.72 -21.76
C ARG A 385 -16.10 -11.70 -22.17
N THR A 386 -17.04 -11.89 -21.24
CA THR A 386 -18.46 -12.12 -21.53
C THR A 386 -19.36 -10.90 -21.43
N SER A 387 -18.86 -9.78 -20.92
CA SER A 387 -19.65 -8.57 -20.71
C SER A 387 -18.88 -7.36 -21.20
N ASN A 388 -19.57 -6.31 -21.64
CA ASN A 388 -19.04 -5.04 -22.15
C ASN A 388 -18.14 -4.24 -21.16
N TRP A 389 -17.50 -4.91 -20.19
CA TRP A 389 -16.54 -4.40 -19.20
C TRP A 389 -15.38 -3.60 -19.82
N HIS A 390 -14.90 -4.03 -20.99
CA HIS A 390 -13.88 -3.31 -21.75
C HIS A 390 -14.38 -1.98 -22.33
N ILE A 391 -15.69 -1.80 -22.44
CA ILE A 391 -16.30 -0.66 -23.12
C ILE A 391 -16.77 0.35 -22.09
N GLU A 392 -17.32 -0.02 -20.93
CA GLU A 392 -17.82 1.00 -19.98
C GLU A 392 -16.72 1.64 -19.14
N TYR A 393 -15.80 0.89 -18.54
CA TYR A 393 -14.65 1.49 -17.83
C TYR A 393 -13.70 2.26 -18.77
N PHE A 394 -13.54 1.78 -20.01
CA PHE A 394 -12.70 2.43 -21.01
C PHE A 394 -13.42 3.61 -21.68
N ASN A 395 -14.72 3.52 -21.96
CA ASN A 395 -15.50 4.65 -22.50
C ASN A 395 -15.83 5.70 -21.45
N GLU A 396 -15.91 5.36 -20.16
CA GLU A 396 -16.10 6.34 -19.10
C GLU A 396 -14.80 7.14 -18.89
N ALA A 397 -13.63 6.47 -18.92
CA ALA A 397 -12.33 7.13 -18.96
C ALA A 397 -12.12 7.97 -20.25
N ILE A 398 -12.66 7.55 -21.40
CA ILE A 398 -12.65 8.34 -22.66
C ILE A 398 -13.67 9.50 -22.63
N ARG A 399 -14.87 9.31 -22.08
CA ARG A 399 -15.91 10.34 -21.97
C ARG A 399 -15.48 11.46 -21.03
N LEU A 400 -14.82 11.13 -19.93
CA LEU A 400 -14.33 12.09 -18.94
C LEU A 400 -13.05 12.82 -19.37
N SER A 401 -12.36 12.36 -20.42
CA SER A 401 -11.13 12.98 -20.94
C SER A 401 -11.33 13.83 -22.20
N ASN A 402 -12.56 13.96 -22.70
CA ASN A 402 -12.86 14.71 -23.91
C ASN A 402 -13.57 16.06 -23.60
N PRO A 403 -12.87 17.21 -23.67
CA PRO A 403 -13.44 18.52 -23.34
C PRO A 403 -14.51 19.03 -24.32
N LEU A 404 -14.80 18.29 -25.40
CA LEU A 404 -15.73 18.72 -26.45
C LEU A 404 -17.21 18.35 -26.24
N ASN A 405 -17.57 17.57 -25.21
CA ASN A 405 -18.96 17.14 -24.99
C ASN A 405 -19.73 17.93 -23.92
N ARG A 406 -19.22 19.08 -23.43
CA ARG A 406 -19.96 19.93 -22.48
C ARG A 406 -20.97 20.89 -23.10
N ASN A 407 -21.07 20.97 -24.43
CA ASN A 407 -22.05 21.81 -25.10
C ASN A 407 -22.88 20.93 -26.02
N LEU A 408 -24.01 20.41 -25.54
CA LEU A 408 -25.23 20.07 -26.30
C LEU A 408 -26.27 19.48 -25.32
N SER A 409 -26.83 20.34 -24.49
CA SER A 409 -28.18 20.22 -23.91
C SER A 409 -28.60 21.57 -23.33
N GLN A 410 -28.91 22.49 -24.25
CA GLN A 410 -30.06 23.39 -24.11
C GLN A 410 -31.05 23.01 -25.19
#